data_AF-A0A178LIF2-F1
#
_entry.id   AF-A0A178LIF2-F1
#
_cell.length_a   1.000
_cell.length_b   1.000
_cell.length_c   1.000
_cell.angle_alpha   90.00
_cell.angle_beta   90.00
_cell.angle_gamma   90.00
#
_symmetry.space_group_name_H-M   'P 1'
#
loop_
_entity.id
_entity.type
_entity.pdbx_description
1 polymer ?
#
loop_
_entity_poly.entity_id
_entity_poly.type
_entity_poly.pdbx_seq_one_letter_code
_entity_poly.pdbx_strand_id
1 'polypeptide(L)'
;MDSRFHFLSAAAIELLNDILNRRDPALCERARRSGILSASDAELIMAALSEELTNNLDEHWEPTDYGRTVSAVMAAFNRARIAEWP
;
A
#
# COMPACT_ATOMS: atom_id res chain seq x y z
N MET A 1 15.81 -2.68 6.50
CA MET A 1 14.98 -1.48 6.26
C MET A 1 14.63 -1.48 4.78
N ASP A 2 13.35 -1.45 4.44
CA ASP A 2 12.91 -1.59 3.06
C ASP A 2 13.05 -0.24 2.33
N SER A 3 14.18 -0.03 1.65
CA SER A 3 14.56 1.26 1.05
C SER A 3 13.53 1.82 0.05
N ARG A 4 12.66 0.95 -0.47
CA ARG A 4 11.60 1.24 -1.45
C ARG A 4 10.51 2.14 -0.90
N PHE A 5 10.20 1.96 0.37
CA PHE A 5 9.13 2.68 1.07
C PHE A 5 9.72 3.57 2.14
N HIS A 6 10.91 4.14 1.91
CA HIS A 6 11.59 5.00 2.88
C HIS A 6 10.76 6.24 3.30
N PHE A 7 9.77 6.61 2.50
CA PHE A 7 8.78 7.66 2.79
C PHE A 7 7.66 7.20 3.75
N LEU A 8 7.59 5.90 4.09
CA LEU A 8 6.69 5.33 5.08
C LEU A 8 7.43 5.06 6.40
N SER A 9 6.68 5.09 7.51
CA SER A 9 7.19 4.61 8.80
C SER A 9 7.34 3.08 8.80
N ALA A 10 8.16 2.52 9.70
CA ALA A 10 8.34 1.07 9.80
C ALA A 10 7.00 0.32 9.97
N ALA A 11 6.09 0.83 10.82
CA ALA A 11 4.76 0.25 11.01
C ALA A 11 3.90 0.32 9.74
N ALA A 12 4.00 1.39 8.96
CA ALA A 12 3.28 1.51 7.68
C ALA A 12 3.86 0.56 6.61
N ILE A 13 5.18 0.32 6.63
CA ILE A 13 5.84 -0.66 5.75
C ILE A 13 5.39 -2.08 6.11
N GLU A 14 5.33 -2.41 7.41
CA GLU A 14 4.83 -3.70 7.88
C GLU A 14 3.38 -3.91 7.47
N LEU A 15 2.51 -2.93 7.72
CA LEU A 15 1.11 -2.99 7.31
C LEU A 15 0.96 -3.16 5.79
N LEU A 16 1.70 -2.38 5.00
CA LEU A 16 1.67 -2.50 3.54
C LEU A 16 2.08 -3.90 3.09
N ASN A 17 3.17 -4.44 3.65
CA ASN A 17 3.63 -5.79 3.33
C ASN A 17 2.59 -6.85 3.74
N ASP A 18 1.90 -6.70 4.87
CA ASP A 18 0.86 -7.62 5.31
C ASP A 18 -0.39 -7.56 4.43
N ILE A 19 -0.77 -6.38 3.95
CA ILE A 19 -1.86 -6.21 2.98
C ILE A 19 -1.47 -6.89 1.67
N LEU A 20 -0.28 -6.61 1.13
CA LEU A 20 0.19 -7.21 -0.12
C LEU A 20 0.32 -8.73 0.01
N ASN A 21 0.82 -9.25 1.14
CA ASN A 21 0.96 -10.68 1.33
C ASN A 21 -0.40 -11.41 1.42
N ARG A 22 -1.47 -10.73 1.83
CA ARG A 22 -2.84 -11.29 1.84
C ARG A 22 -3.55 -11.14 0.50
N ARG A 23 -3.39 -10.01 -0.17
CA ARG A 23 -4.12 -9.64 -1.41
C ARG A 23 -3.42 -10.12 -2.68
N ASP A 24 -2.11 -9.95 -2.76
CA ASP A 24 -1.29 -10.33 -3.91
C ASP A 24 0.13 -10.75 -3.46
N PRO A 25 0.30 -12.01 -3.01
CA PRO A 25 1.59 -12.53 -2.57
C PRO A 25 2.66 -12.46 -3.66
N ALA A 26 2.26 -12.57 -4.94
CA ALA A 26 3.18 -12.53 -6.06
C ALA A 26 3.74 -11.11 -6.28
N LEU A 27 2.90 -10.08 -6.13
CA LEU A 27 3.32 -8.68 -6.11
C LEU A 27 4.21 -8.39 -4.90
N CYS A 28 3.86 -8.90 -3.71
CA CYS A 28 4.70 -8.75 -2.52
C CYS A 28 6.12 -9.30 -2.76
N GLU A 29 6.22 -10.50 -3.32
CA GLU A 29 7.49 -11.14 -3.65
C GLU A 29 8.27 -10.42 -4.77
N ARG A 30 7.58 -9.98 -5.83
CA ARG A 30 8.19 -9.16 -6.90
C ARG A 30 8.77 -7.86 -6.35
N ALA A 31 7.98 -7.18 -5.54
CA ALA A 31 8.33 -5.92 -4.92
C ALA A 31 9.58 -6.11 -4.02
N ARG A 32 9.66 -7.21 -3.26
CA ARG A 32 10.83 -7.56 -2.44
C ARG A 32 12.08 -7.89 -3.26
N ARG A 33 11.96 -8.63 -4.36
CA ARG A 33 13.13 -9.10 -5.15
C ARG A 33 13.76 -8.01 -6.02
N SER A 34 12.95 -7.17 -6.63
CA SER A 34 13.40 -6.19 -7.63
C SER A 34 14.12 -5.01 -6.98
N GLY A 35 13.76 -4.62 -5.75
CA GLY A 35 14.27 -3.39 -5.12
C GLY A 35 13.77 -2.11 -5.78
N ILE A 36 13.23 -2.19 -6.99
CA ILE A 36 12.66 -1.11 -7.80
C ILE A 36 11.22 -1.50 -8.16
N LEU A 37 10.28 -0.58 -7.95
CA LEU A 37 8.88 -0.74 -8.36
C LEU A 37 8.70 -0.12 -9.74
N SER A 38 8.08 -0.86 -10.66
CA SER A 38 7.59 -0.28 -11.91
C SER A 38 6.30 0.52 -11.70
N ALA A 39 5.93 1.36 -12.66
CA ALA A 39 4.64 2.06 -12.63
C ALA A 39 3.46 1.07 -12.53
N SER A 40 3.53 -0.06 -13.24
CA SER A 40 2.54 -1.13 -13.14
C SER A 40 2.51 -1.79 -11.76
N ASP A 41 3.65 -1.99 -11.10
CA ASP A 41 3.67 -2.45 -9.70
C ASP A 41 3.00 -1.44 -8.77
N ALA A 42 3.28 -0.15 -8.95
CA ALA A 42 2.69 0.91 -8.14
C ALA A 42 1.16 1.01 -8.32
N GLU A 43 0.65 0.81 -9.53
CA GLU A 43 -0.79 0.72 -9.79
C GLU A 43 -1.43 -0.48 -9.09
N LEU A 44 -0.79 -1.65 -9.14
CA LEU A 44 -1.28 -2.84 -8.45
C LEU A 44 -1.27 -2.67 -6.93
N ILE A 45 -0.24 -2.02 -6.37
CA ILE A 45 -0.18 -1.68 -4.94
C ILE A 45 -1.34 -0.74 -4.55
N MET A 46 -1.60 0.29 -5.38
CA MET A 46 -2.73 1.19 -5.16
C MET A 46 -4.07 0.47 -5.22
N ALA A 47 -4.23 -0.47 -6.16
CA ALA A 47 -5.44 -1.29 -6.26
C ALA A 47 -5.64 -2.15 -5.01
N ALA A 48 -4.58 -2.82 -4.53
CA ALA A 48 -4.64 -3.63 -3.31
C ALA A 48 -5.00 -2.80 -2.06
N LEU A 49 -4.44 -1.59 -1.93
CA LEU A 49 -4.77 -0.67 -0.84
C LEU A 49 -6.22 -0.15 -0.92
N SER A 50 -6.70 0.15 -2.13
CA SER A 50 -8.09 0.58 -2.36
C SER A 50 -9.09 -0.52 -2.02
N GLU A 51 -8.80 -1.76 -2.42
CA GLU A 51 -9.62 -2.92 -2.09
C GLU A 51 -9.62 -3.21 -0.59
N GLU A 52 -8.44 -3.11 0.06
CA GLU A 52 -8.33 -3.25 1.51
C GLU A 52 -9.14 -2.19 2.25
N LEU A 53 -9.05 -0.92 1.83
CA LEU A 53 -9.83 0.17 2.42
C LEU A 53 -11.34 -0.08 2.25
N THR A 54 -11.77 -0.44 1.04
CA THR A 54 -13.18 -0.72 0.71
C THR A 54 -13.76 -1.83 1.59
N ASN A 55 -12.96 -2.87 1.86
CA ASN A 55 -13.39 -3.98 2.73
C ASN A 55 -13.39 -3.64 4.22
N ASN A 56 -12.91 -2.46 4.61
CA ASN A 56 -12.80 -2.01 5.99
C ASN A 56 -13.56 -0.70 6.22
N LEU A 57 -14.61 -0.50 5.44
CA LEU A 57 -15.65 0.49 5.70
C LEU A 57 -16.71 -0.11 6.62
N ASP A 58 -17.33 0.71 7.45
CA ASP A 58 -18.47 0.34 8.27
C ASP A 58 -19.80 0.44 7.50
N GLU A 59 -20.92 0.22 8.20
CA GLU A 59 -22.26 0.28 7.61
C GLU A 59 -22.65 1.67 7.07
N HIS A 60 -21.91 2.72 7.46
CA HIS A 60 -22.09 4.09 7.01
C HIS A 60 -21.11 4.48 5.90
N TRP A 61 -20.35 3.51 5.37
CA TRP A 61 -19.29 3.73 4.39
C TRP A 61 -18.13 4.58 4.93
N GLU A 62 -17.99 4.66 6.26
CA GLU A 62 -16.86 5.33 6.90
C GLU A 62 -15.72 4.33 7.16
N PRO A 63 -14.45 4.73 7.02
CA PRO A 63 -13.34 3.85 7.37
C PRO A 63 -13.37 3.51 8.87
N THR A 64 -13.31 2.22 9.18
CA THR A 64 -13.04 1.72 10.54
C THR A 64 -11.68 2.23 11.05
N ASP A 65 -11.33 1.98 12.32
CA ASP A 65 -9.98 2.31 12.84
C ASP A 65 -8.85 1.74 11.98
N TYR A 66 -9.01 0.49 11.57
CA TYR A 66 -8.08 -0.15 10.64
C TYR A 66 -8.14 0.51 9.25
N GLY A 67 -9.34 0.76 8.72
CA GLY A 67 -9.54 1.45 7.44
C GLY A 67 -8.88 2.84 7.40
N ARG A 68 -8.93 3.61 8.49
CA ARG A 68 -8.22 4.90 8.62
C ARG A 68 -6.71 4.73 8.49
N THR A 69 -6.17 3.68 9.08
CA THR A 69 -4.73 3.36 8.99
C THR A 69 -4.34 2.99 7.56
N VAL A 70 -5.15 2.16 6.88
CA VAL A 70 -4.95 1.82 5.45
C VAL A 70 -5.03 3.07 4.57
N SER A 71 -6.01 3.94 4.82
CA SER A 71 -6.17 5.21 4.10
C SER A 71 -4.96 6.13 4.25
N ALA A 72 -4.38 6.21 5.45
CA ALA A 72 -3.15 6.98 5.68
C ALA A 72 -1.96 6.43 4.90
N VAL A 73 -1.79 5.10 4.87
CA VAL A 73 -0.74 4.44 4.05
C VAL A 73 -0.95 4.70 2.57
N MET A 74 -2.19 4.58 2.08
CA MET A 74 -2.57 4.84 0.70
C MET A 74 -2.29 6.29 0.29
N ALA A 75 -2.61 7.26 1.15
CA ALA A 75 -2.34 8.67 0.89
C ALA A 75 -0.83 8.97 0.82
N ALA A 76 -0.04 8.40 1.73
CA ALA A 76 1.41 8.55 1.72
C ALA A 76 2.04 7.89 0.48
N PHE A 77 1.59 6.69 0.12
CA PHE A 77 2.05 5.99 -1.08
C PHE A 77 1.69 6.75 -2.35
N ASN A 78 0.46 7.25 -2.48
CA ASN A 78 0.06 8.01 -3.66
C ASN A 78 0.84 9.32 -3.82
N ARG A 79 1.17 9.99 -2.70
CA ARG A 79 2.02 11.20 -2.74
C ARG A 79 3.42 10.90 -3.29
N ALA A 80 4.04 9.81 -2.83
CA ALA A 80 5.33 9.37 -3.36
C ALA A 80 5.22 8.99 -4.85
N ARG A 81 4.18 8.23 -5.20
CA ARG A 81 3.90 7.81 -6.59
C ARG A 81 3.82 8.99 -7.55
N ILE A 82 3.10 10.05 -7.19
CA ILE A 82 2.95 11.27 -8.02
C ILE A 82 4.28 12.03 -8.17
N ALA A 83 5.14 12.00 -7.15
CA ALA A 83 6.44 12.68 -7.22
C ALA A 83 7.46 11.93 -8.07
N GLU A 84 7.40 10.60 -8.10
CA GLU A 84 8.37 9.73 -8.77
C GLU A 84 7.93 9.32 -10.18
N TRP A 85 6.62 9.25 -10.43
CA TRP A 85 6.01 8.87 -11.72
C TRP A 85 4.84 9.81 -12.08
N PRO A 86 5.13 11.02 -12.60
CA PRO A 86 4.11 11.96 -13.08
C PRO A 86 3.41 11.51 -14.37
#